data_AF-A0A2R6NAP9-F1
#
_entry.id   AF-A0A2R6NAP9-F1
#
_cell.length_a   1.000
_cell.length_b   1.000
_cell.length_c   1.000
_cell.angle_alpha   90.00
_cell.angle_beta   90.00
_cell.angle_gamma   90.00
#
_symmetry.space_group_name_H-M   'P 1'
#
loop_
_entity.id
_entity.type
_entity.pdbx_description
1 polymer ?
#
loop_
_entity_poly.entity_id
_entity_poly.type
_entity_poly.pdbx_seq_one_letter_code
_entity_poly.pdbx_strand_id
1 'polypeptide(L)'
;MAIRVDEAPEFPFDVSPLWHSFFVVLWAVWAALTVHEYVGDAIGLPAFLLALLCGVLFGIAVFGWITRTEYGGRARRLYRDAPLGQQLVIAAVLSVPPLTLMYGLSTMGVSAVLAQVALVSAIVGYQQSKFASAYARLQ
;
A
#
# COMPACT_ATOMS: atom_id res chain seq x y z
N MET A 1 2.20 -37.48 26.15
CA MET A 1 2.96 -37.19 24.93
C MET A 1 2.02 -36.42 24.02
N ALA A 2 2.08 -35.08 24.06
CA ALA A 2 1.13 -34.24 23.34
C ALA A 2 1.60 -34.05 21.90
N ILE A 3 0.72 -34.34 20.95
CA ILE A 3 0.93 -34.22 19.52
C ILE A 3 1.03 -32.71 19.22
N ARG A 4 2.22 -32.22 18.87
CA ARG A 4 2.34 -30.92 18.19
C ARG A 4 1.76 -31.12 16.81
N VAL A 5 0.49 -30.73 16.64
CA VAL A 5 -0.05 -30.49 15.32
C VAL A 5 0.58 -29.16 14.90
N ASP A 6 1.54 -29.24 13.98
CA ASP A 6 2.04 -28.08 13.24
C ASP A 6 0.88 -27.56 12.35
N GLU A 7 -0.12 -26.94 12.98
CA GLU A 7 -1.13 -26.19 12.25
C GLU A 7 -0.43 -24.98 11.66
N ALA A 8 -0.20 -25.03 10.34
CA ALA A 8 0.24 -23.89 9.58
C ALA A 8 -0.70 -22.72 9.93
N PRO A 9 -0.17 -21.55 10.30
CA PRO A 9 -1.00 -20.43 10.70
C PRO A 9 -2.05 -20.18 9.62
N GLU A 10 -3.33 -20.28 9.99
CA GLU A 10 -4.45 -20.01 9.09
C GLU A 10 -4.39 -18.52 8.73
N PHE A 11 -3.70 -18.22 7.64
CA PHE A 11 -3.72 -16.88 7.07
C PHE A 11 -5.11 -16.70 6.48
N PRO A 12 -5.88 -15.67 6.88
CA PRO A 12 -7.01 -15.25 6.06
C PRO A 12 -6.48 -15.05 4.64
N PHE A 13 -7.26 -15.42 3.61
CA PHE A 13 -6.87 -15.31 2.17
C PHE A 13 -6.17 -13.97 1.85
N ASP A 14 -6.55 -12.93 2.58
CA ASP A 14 -6.07 -11.56 2.58
C ASP A 14 -4.61 -11.33 3.10
N VAL A 15 -3.93 -12.36 3.62
CA VAL A 15 -2.57 -12.29 4.22
C VAL A 15 -1.71 -13.52 3.85
N SER A 16 -2.10 -14.29 2.82
CA SER A 16 -1.32 -15.46 2.41
C SER A 16 0.10 -15.08 1.95
N PRO A 17 1.16 -15.76 2.43
CA PRO A 17 2.55 -15.46 2.05
C PRO A 17 2.81 -15.57 0.55
N LEU A 18 2.13 -16.50 -0.14
CA LEU A 18 2.26 -16.67 -1.59
C LEU A 18 1.65 -15.48 -2.34
N TRP A 19 0.48 -15.02 -1.92
CA TRP A 19 -0.15 -13.83 -2.52
C TRP A 19 0.65 -12.56 -2.23
N HIS A 20 1.18 -12.43 -1.01
CA HIS A 20 2.02 -11.30 -0.63
C HIS A 20 3.31 -11.22 -1.44
N SER A 21 4.03 -12.34 -1.57
CA SER A 21 5.25 -12.41 -2.38
C SER A 21 4.97 -12.15 -3.86
N PHE A 22 3.90 -12.72 -4.41
CA PHE A 22 3.46 -12.44 -5.79
C PHE A 22 3.20 -10.94 -6.00
N PHE A 23 2.48 -10.29 -5.08
CA PHE A 23 2.17 -8.86 -5.15
C PHE A 23 3.44 -7.99 -5.08
N VAL A 24 4.41 -8.34 -4.24
CA VAL A 24 5.70 -7.64 -4.15
C VAL A 24 6.50 -7.77 -5.43
N VAL A 25 6.59 -8.98 -5.99
CA VAL A 25 7.30 -9.23 -7.24
C VAL A 25 6.65 -8.45 -8.37
N LEU A 26 5.31 -8.46 -8.45
CA LEU A 26 4.57 -7.68 -9.44
C LEU A 26 4.82 -6.18 -9.32
N TRP A 27 4.84 -5.64 -8.09
CA TRP A 27 5.19 -4.24 -7.84
C TRP A 27 6.63 -3.91 -8.26
N ALA A 28 7.59 -4.79 -7.96
CA ALA A 28 8.99 -4.60 -8.35
C ALA A 28 9.17 -4.60 -9.87
N VAL A 29 8.50 -5.53 -10.57
CA VAL A 29 8.49 -5.58 -12.04
C VAL A 29 7.84 -4.33 -12.62
N TRP A 30 6.69 -3.91 -12.09
CA TRP A 30 6.02 -2.68 -12.50
C TRP A 30 6.90 -1.44 -12.29
N ALA A 31 7.56 -1.33 -11.14
CA ALA A 31 8.48 -0.22 -10.85
C ALA A 31 9.66 -0.21 -11.84
N ALA A 32 10.25 -1.37 -12.14
CA ALA A 32 11.34 -1.49 -13.09
C ALA A 32 10.93 -1.08 -14.52
N LEU A 33 9.76 -1.50 -14.98
CA LEU A 33 9.20 -1.08 -16.26
C LEU A 33 8.93 0.42 -16.30
N THR A 34 8.38 0.98 -15.22
CA THR A 34 8.08 2.41 -15.12
C THR A 34 9.36 3.25 -15.14
N VAL A 35 10.44 2.81 -14.49
CA VAL A 35 11.76 3.46 -14.60
C VAL A 35 12.25 3.41 -16.03
N HIS A 36 12.27 2.24 -16.65
CA HIS A 36 12.80 2.09 -18.00
C HIS A 36 12.06 2.98 -19.01
N GLU A 37 10.74 3.09 -18.89
CA GLU A 37 9.91 3.80 -19.87
C GLU A 37 9.88 5.32 -19.63
N TYR A 38 9.88 5.77 -18.36
CA TYR A 38 9.61 7.16 -18.02
C TYR A 38 10.79 7.91 -17.38
N VAL A 39 11.87 7.21 -17.05
CA VAL A 39 13.06 7.79 -16.42
C VAL A 39 14.23 7.72 -17.40
N GLY A 40 14.22 8.63 -18.38
CA GLY A 40 15.23 8.70 -19.45
C GLY A 40 16.54 9.40 -19.07
N ASP A 41 16.61 10.11 -17.93
CA ASP A 41 17.76 10.95 -17.55
C ASP A 41 18.26 10.68 -16.12
N ALA A 42 19.56 10.97 -15.89
CA ALA A 42 20.28 10.74 -14.63
C ALA A 42 19.66 11.43 -13.39
N ILE A 43 18.87 12.49 -13.59
CA ILE A 43 18.17 13.24 -12.52
C ILE A 43 16.79 12.63 -12.22
N GLY A 44 16.16 11.97 -13.19
CA GLY A 44 14.85 11.34 -13.02
C GLY A 44 14.89 10.11 -12.11
N LEU A 45 16.01 9.37 -12.10
CA LEU A 45 16.16 8.16 -11.30
C LEU A 45 16.17 8.44 -9.78
N PRO A 46 16.93 9.43 -9.27
CA PRO A 46 16.82 9.86 -7.88
C PRO A 46 15.41 10.30 -7.49
N ALA A 47 14.73 11.08 -8.34
CA ALA A 47 13.37 11.55 -8.08
C ALA A 47 12.37 10.38 -8.02
N PHE A 48 12.53 9.39 -8.90
CA PHE A 48 11.74 8.17 -8.91
C PHE A 48 11.95 7.31 -7.65
N LEU A 49 13.22 7.11 -7.25
CA LEU A 49 13.56 6.38 -6.03
C LEU A 49 13.05 7.08 -4.78
N LEU A 50 13.12 8.41 -4.74
CA LEU A 50 12.51 9.20 -3.67
C LEU A 50 11.00 9.05 -3.64
N ALA A 51 10.32 9.09 -4.80
CA ALA A 51 8.88 8.87 -4.87
C ALA A 51 8.48 7.47 -4.39
N LEU A 52 9.21 6.42 -4.80
CA LEU A 52 9.04 5.05 -4.31
C LEU A 52 9.15 5.01 -2.77
N LEU A 53 10.25 5.53 -2.23
CA LEU A 53 10.55 5.48 -0.81
C LEU A 53 9.52 6.27 0.00
N CYS A 54 9.23 7.51 -0.40
CA CYS A 54 8.24 8.36 0.26
C CYS A 54 6.85 7.69 0.25
N GLY A 55 6.48 7.07 -0.87
CA GLY A 55 5.26 6.28 -0.97
C GLY A 55 5.23 5.16 0.06
N VAL A 56 6.24 4.27 0.05
CA VAL A 56 6.33 3.16 1.00
C VAL A 56 6.24 3.64 2.45
N LEU A 57 7.04 4.66 2.83
CA LEU A 57 7.05 5.23 4.18
C LEU A 57 5.69 5.82 4.56
N PHE A 58 5.02 6.49 3.63
CA PHE A 58 3.67 7.00 3.86
C PHE A 58 2.68 5.87 4.13
N GLY A 59 2.73 4.78 3.35
CA GLY A 59 1.94 3.57 3.58
C GLY A 59 2.15 2.95 4.96
N ILE A 60 3.41 2.86 5.39
CA ILE A 60 3.79 2.40 6.74
C ILE A 60 3.24 3.34 7.81
N ALA A 61 3.37 4.65 7.62
CA ALA A 61 2.87 5.66 8.55
C ALA A 61 1.34 5.60 8.69
N VAL A 62 0.60 5.45 7.59
CA VAL A 62 -0.86 5.27 7.59
C VAL A 62 -1.24 3.99 8.34
N PHE A 63 -0.54 2.88 8.10
CA PHE A 63 -0.77 1.65 8.85
C PHE A 63 -0.51 1.84 10.36
N GLY A 64 0.61 2.48 10.70
CA GLY A 64 0.95 2.82 12.08
C GLY A 64 -0.12 3.69 12.74
N TRP A 65 -0.61 4.70 12.04
CA TRP A 65 -1.69 5.57 12.53
C TRP A 65 -2.98 4.77 12.77
N ILE A 66 -3.40 3.94 11.81
CA ILE A 66 -4.62 3.12 11.92
C ILE A 66 -4.53 2.11 13.08
N THR A 67 -3.36 1.55 13.33
CA THR A 67 -3.17 0.50 14.35
C THR A 67 -2.83 1.02 15.73
N ARG A 68 -2.16 2.17 15.84
CA ARG A 68 -1.68 2.70 17.12
C ARG A 68 -2.54 3.82 17.70
N THR A 69 -3.46 4.42 16.93
CA THR A 69 -4.31 5.52 17.42
C THR A 69 -5.76 5.08 17.59
N GLU A 70 -6.44 5.64 18.60
CA GLU A 70 -7.87 5.38 18.84
C GLU A 70 -8.74 5.88 17.68
N TYR A 71 -8.42 7.05 17.12
CA TYR A 71 -9.14 7.63 15.98
C TYR A 71 -8.99 6.77 14.71
N GLY A 72 -7.79 6.28 14.41
CA GLY A 72 -7.55 5.37 13.30
C GLY A 72 -8.25 4.02 13.48
N GLY A 73 -8.26 3.50 14.72
CA GLY A 73 -8.99 2.30 15.08
C GLY A 73 -10.52 2.44 14.95
N ARG A 74 -11.09 3.61 15.28
CA ARG A 74 -12.51 3.92 15.06
C ARG A 74 -12.83 4.01 13.58
N ALA A 75 -12.02 4.70 12.78
CA ALA A 75 -12.20 4.81 11.33
C ALA A 75 -12.18 3.42 10.65
N ARG A 76 -11.27 2.54 11.06
CA ARG A 76 -11.20 1.17 10.55
C ARG A 76 -12.43 0.34 10.90
N ARG A 77 -12.98 0.48 12.11
CA ARG A 77 -14.22 -0.20 12.52
C ARG A 77 -15.42 0.31 11.73
N LEU A 78 -15.55 1.63 11.60
CA LEU A 78 -16.57 2.28 10.76
C LEU A 78 -16.55 1.77 9.32
N TYR A 79 -15.37 1.60 8.73
CA TYR A 79 -15.25 1.05 7.38
C TYR A 79 -15.61 -0.43 7.32
N ARG A 80 -15.13 -1.23 8.27
CA ARG A 80 -15.35 -2.69 8.30
C ARG A 80 -16.80 -3.07 8.59
N ASP A 81 -17.47 -2.30 9.43
CA ASP A 81 -18.84 -2.56 9.85
C ASP A 81 -19.87 -2.00 8.85
N ALA A 82 -19.42 -1.22 7.86
CA ALA A 82 -20.28 -0.72 6.79
C ALA A 82 -20.68 -1.82 5.79
N PRO A 83 -21.93 -1.83 5.29
CA PRO A 83 -22.37 -2.73 4.23
C PRO A 83 -21.50 -2.58 2.97
N LEU A 84 -21.29 -3.67 2.23
CA LEU A 84 -20.40 -3.75 1.05
C LEU A 84 -20.62 -2.62 0.04
N GLY A 85 -21.87 -2.26 -0.24
CA GLY A 85 -22.19 -1.14 -1.15
C GLY A 85 -21.67 0.20 -0.63
N GLN A 86 -21.70 0.41 0.68
CA GLN A 86 -21.22 1.64 1.31
C GLN A 86 -19.69 1.65 1.41
N GLN A 87 -19.04 0.49 1.56
CA GLN A 87 -17.58 0.37 1.44
C GLN A 87 -17.08 0.74 0.04
N LEU A 88 -17.79 0.32 -1.01
CA LEU A 88 -17.47 0.68 -2.39
C LEU A 88 -17.65 2.18 -2.63
N VAL A 89 -18.74 2.77 -2.13
CA VAL A 89 -18.96 4.23 -2.22
C VAL A 89 -17.89 5.00 -1.45
N ILE A 90 -17.54 4.58 -0.25
CA ILE A 90 -16.47 5.22 0.54
C ILE A 90 -15.13 5.09 -0.18
N ALA A 91 -14.81 3.93 -0.76
CA ALA A 91 -13.60 3.74 -1.56
C ALA A 91 -13.58 4.63 -2.81
N ALA A 92 -14.71 4.76 -3.50
CA ALA A 92 -14.85 5.64 -4.66
C ALA A 92 -14.73 7.12 -4.27
N VAL A 93 -15.31 7.54 -3.14
CA VAL A 93 -15.18 8.92 -2.64
C VAL A 93 -13.75 9.21 -2.19
N LEU A 94 -13.10 8.26 -1.52
CA LEU A 94 -11.70 8.41 -1.09
C LEU A 94 -10.70 8.35 -2.24
N SER A 95 -11.07 7.81 -3.40
CA SER A 95 -10.22 7.84 -4.60
C SER A 95 -10.31 9.17 -5.37
N VAL A 96 -11.36 9.97 -5.17
CA VAL A 96 -11.50 11.29 -5.82
C VAL A 96 -10.38 12.25 -5.42
N PRO A 97 -10.07 12.51 -4.13
CA PRO A 97 -8.99 13.41 -3.75
C PRO A 97 -7.62 13.05 -4.34
N PRO A 98 -7.13 11.80 -4.31
CA PRO A 98 -5.86 11.46 -4.93
C PRO A 98 -5.90 11.58 -6.47
N LEU A 99 -7.02 11.27 -7.12
CA LEU A 99 -7.17 11.49 -8.57
C LEU A 99 -7.15 12.98 -8.93
N THR A 100 -7.83 13.82 -8.16
CA THR A 100 -7.82 15.28 -8.34
C THR A 100 -6.44 15.85 -8.03
N LEU A 101 -5.76 15.36 -7.00
CA LEU A 101 -4.38 15.74 -6.69
C LEU A 101 -3.45 15.37 -7.86
N MET A 102 -3.57 14.16 -8.41
CA MET A 102 -2.78 13.73 -9.56
C MET A 102 -3.04 14.61 -10.79
N TYR A 103 -4.29 14.95 -11.07
CA TYR A 103 -4.65 15.86 -12.15
C TYR A 103 -4.07 17.27 -11.91
N GLY A 104 -4.21 17.81 -10.70
CA GLY A 104 -3.64 19.12 -10.33
C GLY A 104 -2.11 19.15 -10.35
N LEU A 105 -1.45 18.06 -9.98
CA LEU A 105 0.00 17.94 -10.06
C LEU A 105 0.48 17.89 -11.52
N SER A 106 -0.28 17.22 -12.39
CA SER A 106 0.01 17.19 -13.83
C SER A 106 -0.07 18.58 -14.49
N THR A 107 -1.00 19.43 -14.04
CA THR A 107 -1.14 20.81 -14.55
C THR A 107 -0.09 21.76 -13.97
N MET A 108 0.51 21.42 -12.83
CA MET A 108 1.60 22.19 -12.18
C MET A 108 3.01 21.77 -12.63
N GLY A 109 3.14 20.88 -13.62
CA GLY A 109 4.43 20.40 -14.10
C GLY A 109 5.13 19.41 -13.17
N VAL A 110 4.47 18.94 -12.11
CA VAL A 110 4.94 17.80 -11.32
C VAL A 110 4.66 16.54 -12.11
N SER A 111 5.69 15.73 -12.36
CA SER A 111 5.55 14.50 -13.14
C SER A 111 4.46 13.60 -12.55
N ALA A 112 3.35 13.46 -13.27
CA ALA A 112 2.22 12.63 -12.86
C ALA A 112 2.65 11.18 -12.59
N VAL A 113 3.70 10.73 -13.28
CA VAL A 113 4.34 9.42 -13.08
C VAL A 113 4.93 9.31 -11.67
N LEU A 114 5.62 10.35 -11.17
CA LEU A 114 6.17 10.34 -9.80
C LEU A 114 5.06 10.29 -8.73
N ALA A 115 3.95 11.00 -8.97
CA ALA A 115 2.80 10.95 -8.09
C ALA A 115 2.13 9.56 -8.08
N GLN A 116 2.00 8.92 -9.24
CA GLN A 116 1.51 7.54 -9.36
C GLN A 116 2.43 6.56 -8.63
N VAL A 117 3.74 6.69 -8.82
CA VAL A 117 4.74 5.85 -8.17
C VAL A 117 4.66 5.98 -6.65
N ALA A 118 4.55 7.20 -6.13
CA ALA A 118 4.38 7.42 -4.69
C ALA A 118 3.08 6.79 -4.17
N LEU A 119 1.97 6.95 -4.89
CA LEU A 119 0.66 6.44 -4.48
C LEU A 119 0.61 4.90 -4.49
N VAL A 120 1.05 4.27 -5.57
CA VAL A 120 1.13 2.80 -5.67
C VAL A 120 2.04 2.25 -4.59
N SER A 121 3.18 2.90 -4.34
CA SER A 121 4.13 2.49 -3.32
C SER A 121 3.59 2.65 -1.90
N ALA A 122 2.72 3.62 -1.66
CA ALA A 122 2.00 3.74 -0.39
C ALA A 122 1.05 2.57 -0.13
N ILE A 123 0.34 2.09 -1.16
CA ILE A 123 -0.50 0.89 -1.05
C ILE A 123 0.39 -0.31 -0.69
N VAL A 124 1.54 -0.45 -1.36
CA VAL A 124 2.48 -1.54 -1.07
C VAL A 124 3.03 -1.45 0.35
N GLY A 125 3.50 -0.27 0.80
CA GLY A 125 4.01 -0.06 2.16
C GLY A 125 2.96 -0.37 3.24
N TYR A 126 1.71 -0.03 3.00
CA TYR A 126 0.59 -0.38 3.88
C TYR A 126 0.39 -1.90 3.97
N GLN A 127 0.38 -2.60 2.83
CA GLN A 127 0.24 -4.07 2.80
C GLN A 127 1.45 -4.79 3.42
N GLN A 128 2.68 -4.32 3.17
CA GLN A 128 3.90 -4.81 3.84
C GLN A 128 3.77 -4.72 5.36
N SER A 129 3.32 -3.58 5.86
CA SER A 129 3.17 -3.36 7.31
C SER A 129 2.11 -4.27 7.91
N LYS A 130 0.97 -4.44 7.21
CA LYS A 130 -0.09 -5.37 7.60
C LYS A 130 0.44 -6.81 7.67
N PHE A 131 1.14 -7.26 6.64
CA PHE A 131 1.75 -8.60 6.60
C PHE A 131 2.80 -8.80 7.70
N ALA A 132 3.77 -7.89 7.84
CA ALA A 132 4.81 -7.95 8.86
C ALA A 132 4.22 -8.00 10.28
N SER A 133 3.16 -7.21 10.54
CA SER A 133 2.48 -7.22 11.84
C SER A 133 1.72 -8.51 12.13
N ALA A 134 1.26 -9.23 11.11
CA ALA A 134 0.57 -10.51 11.26
C ALA A 134 1.58 -11.62 11.60
N TYR A 135 2.75 -11.62 10.95
CA TYR A 135 3.83 -12.57 11.23
C TYR A 135 4.51 -12.34 12.58
N ALA A 136 4.67 -11.08 12.99
CA ALA A 136 5.22 -10.75 14.31
C ALA A 136 4.35 -11.23 15.48
N ARG A 137 3.08 -11.57 15.26
CA ARG A 137 2.18 -12.14 16.28
C ARG A 137 2.22 -13.67 16.36
N LEU A 138 2.88 -14.33 15.41
CA LEU A 138 3.01 -15.79 15.33
C LEU A 138 4.30 -16.32 15.98
N GLN A 139 5.23 -15.42 16.32
CA GLN A 139 6.42 -15.72 17.12
C GLN A 139 6.15 -15.44 18.60
#